data_AF-A0A7V3CV58-F1
#
_entry.id   AF-A0A7V3CV58-F1
#
_cell.length_a   1.000
_cell.length_b   1.000
_cell.length_c   1.000
_cell.angle_alpha   90.00
_cell.angle_beta   90.00
_cell.angle_gamma   90.00
#
_symmetry.space_group_name_H-M   'P 1'
#
loop_
_entity.id
_entity.type
_entity.pdbx_description
1 polymer ?
#
loop_
_entity_poly.entity_id
_entity_poly.type
_entity_poly.pdbx_seq_one_letter_code
_entity_poly.pdbx_strand_id
1 'polypeptide(L)'
;YDMIDIGDKIKLHMNRCILCYRCVKTCEQLTDGRVHGVVHRGDAAEISTYIEKAINNDFSGNVIDVCPVGALTDRTFRFKSRVWFTKPVDAHRKCDKCCGKTRVWLKGEEVLRVTARKDQWDEVEDFICNSCRYDHKKKSDWTIEGPSHISRQSVISQNHYEHLNELKLQTLKQQKALGFMDINKRP
;
A
#
# COMPACT_ATOMS: atom_id res chain seq x y z
N TYR A 1 -23.43 -6.27 11.35
CA TYR A 1 -22.20 -7.04 11.53
C TYR A 1 -21.15 -6.21 12.23
N ASP A 2 -20.60 -6.76 13.31
CA ASP A 2 -19.52 -6.14 14.08
C ASP A 2 -18.16 -6.33 13.41
N MET A 3 -17.17 -5.53 13.82
CA MET A 3 -15.85 -5.54 13.21
C MET A 3 -14.96 -6.62 13.82
N ILE A 4 -14.66 -7.65 13.04
CA ILE A 4 -13.88 -8.80 13.50
C ILE A 4 -12.38 -8.54 13.29
N ASP A 5 -11.55 -8.98 14.23
CA ASP A 5 -10.11 -9.00 14.09
C ASP A 5 -9.67 -10.35 13.52
N ILE A 6 -9.01 -10.34 12.35
CA ILE A 6 -8.49 -11.56 11.69
C ILE A 6 -7.01 -11.82 12.11
N GLY A 7 -6.51 -11.01 13.02
CA GLY A 7 -5.17 -11.07 13.57
C GLY A 7 -4.88 -9.79 14.37
N ASP A 8 -3.63 -9.58 14.74
CA ASP A 8 -3.23 -8.40 15.52
C ASP A 8 -3.17 -7.11 14.67
N LYS A 9 -2.83 -7.23 13.37
CA LYS A 9 -2.67 -6.09 12.46
C LYS A 9 -3.81 -5.89 11.45
N ILE A 10 -4.75 -6.82 11.32
CA ILE A 10 -5.75 -6.82 10.23
C ILE A 10 -7.17 -6.71 10.78
N LYS A 11 -7.90 -5.67 10.35
CA LYS A 11 -9.31 -5.44 10.70
C LYS A 11 -10.23 -5.81 9.54
N LEU A 12 -11.25 -6.63 9.81
CA LEU A 12 -12.29 -7.02 8.85
C LEU A 12 -13.59 -6.24 9.11
N HIS A 13 -14.18 -5.73 8.02
CA HIS A 13 -15.52 -5.16 7.97
C HIS A 13 -16.39 -5.94 6.98
N MET A 14 -17.17 -6.89 7.48
CA MET A 14 -18.00 -7.75 6.63
C MET A 14 -19.04 -6.97 5.81
N ASN A 15 -19.59 -5.87 6.34
CA ASN A 15 -20.52 -4.99 5.59
C ASN A 15 -19.97 -4.45 4.26
N ARG A 16 -18.64 -4.45 4.07
CA ARG A 16 -18.00 -3.98 2.83
C ARG A 16 -17.51 -5.12 1.94
N CYS A 17 -17.52 -6.34 2.46
CA CYS A 17 -17.02 -7.49 1.73
C CYS A 17 -18.00 -7.86 0.63
N ILE A 18 -17.48 -8.03 -0.60
CA ILE A 18 -18.27 -8.46 -1.77
C ILE A 18 -18.12 -9.95 -2.07
N LEU A 19 -17.55 -10.72 -1.11
CA LEU A 19 -17.30 -12.16 -1.26
C LEU A 19 -16.56 -12.53 -2.55
N CYS A 20 -15.53 -11.75 -2.94
CA CYS A 20 -14.73 -12.03 -4.14
C CYS A 20 -13.72 -13.19 -3.99
N TYR A 21 -13.58 -13.77 -2.79
CA TYR A 21 -12.65 -14.86 -2.45
C TYR A 21 -11.14 -14.57 -2.62
N ARG A 22 -10.73 -13.38 -3.08
CA ARG A 22 -9.30 -13.03 -3.29
C ARG A 22 -8.45 -13.21 -2.03
N CYS A 23 -8.95 -12.76 -0.87
CA CYS A 23 -8.23 -12.92 0.40
C CYS A 23 -8.11 -14.38 0.83
N VAL A 24 -9.18 -15.18 0.66
CA VAL A 24 -9.18 -16.62 0.95
C VAL A 24 -8.15 -17.35 0.09
N LYS A 25 -8.14 -17.06 -1.21
CA LYS A 25 -7.18 -17.68 -2.15
C LYS A 25 -5.74 -17.25 -1.88
N THR A 26 -5.52 -15.99 -1.56
CA THR A 26 -4.19 -15.47 -1.21
C THR A 26 -3.67 -16.14 0.06
N CYS A 27 -4.49 -16.29 1.10
CA CYS A 27 -4.10 -17.06 2.28
C CYS A 27 -3.81 -18.53 1.96
N GLU A 28 -4.67 -19.18 1.18
CA GLU A 28 -4.47 -20.58 0.79
C GLU A 28 -3.16 -20.81 0.01
N GLN A 29 -2.72 -19.82 -0.76
CA GLN A 29 -1.47 -19.90 -1.54
C GLN A 29 -0.22 -19.49 -0.74
N LEU A 30 -0.33 -18.53 0.17
CA LEU A 30 0.80 -17.99 0.93
C LEU A 30 1.03 -18.70 2.28
N THR A 31 0.09 -19.53 2.72
CA THR A 31 0.16 -20.21 4.02
C THR A 31 0.08 -21.72 3.85
N ASP A 32 0.76 -22.47 4.72
CA ASP A 32 0.83 -23.95 4.66
C ASP A 32 -0.50 -24.65 5.05
N GLY A 33 -1.64 -23.94 5.00
CA GLY A 33 -2.95 -24.50 5.31
C GLY A 33 -4.10 -23.50 5.15
N ARG A 34 -5.34 -24.01 5.10
CA ARG A 34 -6.53 -23.18 4.96
C ARG A 34 -6.98 -22.63 6.32
N VAL A 35 -6.45 -21.47 6.70
CA VAL A 35 -6.85 -20.76 7.94
C VAL A 35 -7.97 -19.74 7.74
N HIS A 36 -8.16 -19.29 6.50
CA HIS A 36 -9.13 -18.27 6.11
C HIS A 36 -10.12 -18.86 5.11
N GLY A 37 -11.41 -18.63 5.30
CA GLY A 37 -12.43 -19.27 4.50
C GLY A 37 -13.78 -18.57 4.55
N VAL A 38 -14.75 -19.19 3.90
CA VAL A 38 -16.13 -18.75 3.90
C VAL A 38 -16.94 -19.66 4.80
N VAL A 39 -17.69 -19.05 5.71
CA VAL A 39 -18.60 -19.71 6.63
C VAL A 39 -20.02 -19.42 6.15
N HIS A 40 -20.95 -20.33 6.50
CA HIS A 40 -22.35 -20.25 6.09
C HIS A 40 -22.54 -20.32 4.56
N ARG A 41 -23.74 -19.98 4.09
CA ARG A 41 -24.15 -20.12 2.68
C ARG A 41 -25.19 -19.08 2.31
N GLY A 42 -25.22 -18.70 1.03
CA GLY A 42 -26.19 -17.75 0.49
C GLY A 42 -25.93 -16.35 1.03
N ASP A 43 -27.00 -15.62 1.34
CA ASP A 43 -26.92 -14.24 1.83
C ASP A 43 -26.26 -14.13 3.22
N ALA A 44 -26.22 -15.23 3.97
CA ALA A 44 -25.53 -15.31 5.25
C ALA A 44 -24.04 -15.68 5.12
N ALA A 45 -23.51 -15.81 3.89
CA ALA A 45 -22.11 -16.18 3.68
C ALA A 45 -21.16 -15.09 4.17
N GLU A 46 -20.17 -15.49 4.96
CA GLU A 46 -19.23 -14.56 5.57
C GLU A 46 -17.79 -15.04 5.47
N ILE A 47 -16.87 -14.10 5.31
CA ILE A 47 -15.45 -14.39 5.39
C ILE A 47 -15.07 -14.45 6.87
N SER A 48 -14.53 -15.56 7.32
CA SER A 48 -14.05 -15.72 8.69
C SER A 48 -12.85 -16.66 8.76
N THR A 49 -12.31 -16.82 9.96
CA THR A 49 -11.35 -17.87 10.30
C THR A 49 -12.10 -18.98 11.04
N TYR A 50 -11.77 -20.25 10.78
CA TYR A 50 -12.56 -21.39 11.24
C TYR A 50 -12.73 -21.50 12.78
N ILE A 51 -11.83 -20.90 13.57
CA ILE A 51 -11.85 -20.94 15.05
C ILE A 51 -11.36 -19.61 15.64
N GLU A 52 -11.82 -18.45 15.15
CA GLU A 52 -11.34 -17.11 15.60
C GLU A 52 -9.80 -17.00 15.71
N LYS A 53 -9.09 -17.84 14.97
CA LYS A 53 -7.64 -17.93 15.06
C LYS A 53 -7.10 -16.80 14.23
N ALA A 54 -6.27 -15.98 14.85
CA ALA A 54 -5.46 -15.01 14.14
C ALA A 54 -4.72 -15.73 12.99
N ILE A 55 -4.72 -15.13 11.80
CA ILE A 55 -3.90 -15.59 10.68
C ILE A 55 -2.44 -15.34 11.07
N ASN A 56 -1.84 -16.32 11.72
CA ASN A 56 -0.45 -16.30 12.15
C ASN A 56 0.43 -16.84 11.02
N ASN A 57 0.78 -15.95 10.10
CA ASN A 57 1.71 -16.23 9.01
C ASN A 57 2.51 -14.97 8.71
N ASP A 58 3.79 -15.13 8.37
CA ASP A 58 4.72 -14.05 8.07
C ASP A 58 4.32 -13.18 6.86
N PHE A 59 3.35 -13.58 6.05
CA PHE A 59 2.84 -12.89 4.86
C PHE A 59 1.35 -12.58 4.95
N SER A 60 0.72 -12.75 6.11
CA SER A 60 -0.72 -12.56 6.29
C SER A 60 -1.21 -11.15 5.92
N GLY A 61 -0.37 -10.11 6.06
CA GLY A 61 -0.72 -8.73 5.73
C GLY A 61 -1.00 -8.49 4.25
N ASN A 62 -0.61 -9.39 3.35
CA ASN A 62 -0.85 -9.26 1.91
C ASN A 62 -2.33 -9.41 1.53
N VAL A 63 -3.16 -10.00 2.39
CA VAL A 63 -4.62 -10.06 2.18
C VAL A 63 -5.28 -8.68 2.10
N ILE A 64 -4.64 -7.66 2.68
CA ILE A 64 -5.11 -6.27 2.63
C ILE A 64 -4.92 -5.70 1.23
N ASP A 65 -3.79 -5.99 0.59
CA ASP A 65 -3.44 -5.41 -0.72
C ASP A 65 -4.29 -6.02 -1.86
N VAL A 66 -4.67 -7.30 -1.73
CA VAL A 66 -5.53 -7.99 -2.70
C VAL A 66 -7.03 -7.73 -2.49
N CYS A 67 -7.43 -7.02 -1.42
CA CYS A 67 -8.83 -6.76 -1.13
C CYS A 67 -9.33 -5.56 -1.98
N PRO A 68 -10.29 -5.74 -2.91
CA PRO A 68 -10.68 -4.67 -3.82
C PRO A 68 -11.54 -3.57 -3.19
N VAL A 69 -12.14 -3.82 -2.01
CA VAL A 69 -13.24 -2.99 -1.44
C VAL A 69 -12.95 -2.39 -0.07
N GLY A 70 -11.77 -2.62 0.50
CA GLY A 70 -11.43 -2.11 1.85
C GLY A 70 -12.24 -2.77 2.98
N ALA A 71 -12.68 -4.02 2.76
CA ALA A 71 -13.22 -4.87 3.82
C ALA A 71 -12.11 -5.31 4.78
N LEU A 72 -10.93 -5.66 4.25
CA LEU A 72 -9.71 -5.92 5.01
C LEU A 72 -8.85 -4.66 5.02
N THR A 73 -8.44 -4.22 6.21
CA THR A 73 -7.65 -2.99 6.35
C THR A 73 -6.55 -3.15 7.38
N ASP A 74 -5.45 -2.42 7.14
CA ASP A 74 -4.32 -2.32 8.06
C ASP A 74 -4.71 -1.49 9.30
N ARG A 75 -4.73 -2.13 10.47
CA ARG A 75 -5.02 -1.50 11.76
C ARG A 75 -4.00 -0.40 12.12
N THR A 76 -2.75 -0.53 11.69
CA THR A 76 -1.68 0.42 12.00
C THR A 76 -1.77 1.71 11.19
N PHE A 77 -2.42 1.69 10.03
CA PHE A 77 -2.59 2.85 9.16
C PHE A 77 -4.00 3.43 9.20
N ARG A 78 -5.00 2.60 9.52
CA ARG A 78 -6.40 2.99 9.53
C ARG A 78 -6.62 4.29 10.30
N PHE A 79 -7.28 5.24 9.65
CA PHE A 79 -7.60 6.58 10.18
C PHE A 79 -6.42 7.51 10.50
N LYS A 80 -5.16 7.13 10.22
CA LYS A 80 -4.01 8.06 10.35
C LYS A 80 -3.96 9.11 9.24
N SER A 81 -4.27 8.70 8.01
CA SER A 81 -4.28 9.60 6.86
C SER A 81 -5.13 9.02 5.73
N ARG A 82 -5.49 9.87 4.77
CA ARG A 82 -6.03 9.44 3.47
C ARG A 82 -4.88 9.30 2.47
N VAL A 83 -5.05 8.39 1.51
CA VAL A 83 -4.00 8.00 0.56
C VAL A 83 -3.54 9.15 -0.34
N TRP A 84 -4.44 10.07 -0.71
CA TRP A 84 -4.11 11.26 -1.50
C TRP A 84 -3.34 12.33 -0.72
N PHE A 85 -3.29 12.27 0.61
CA PHE A 85 -2.43 13.14 1.42
C PHE A 85 -1.02 12.57 1.67
N THR A 86 -0.78 11.34 1.23
CA THR A 86 0.52 10.66 1.40
C THR A 86 1.32 10.72 0.10
N LYS A 87 2.64 10.78 0.18
CA LYS A 87 3.56 10.76 -0.96
C LYS A 87 4.14 9.35 -1.12
N PRO A 88 3.59 8.50 -2.01
CA PRO A 88 4.16 7.19 -2.27
C PRO A 88 5.49 7.31 -3.01
N VAL A 89 6.46 6.54 -2.53
CA VAL A 89 7.75 6.34 -3.19
C VAL A 89 7.99 4.86 -3.34
N ASP A 90 8.61 4.48 -4.45
CA ASP A 90 9.07 3.12 -4.64
C ASP A 90 10.43 3.00 -3.93
N ALA A 91 10.54 2.02 -3.05
CA ALA A 91 11.73 1.81 -2.23
C ALA A 91 12.01 0.32 -2.06
N HIS A 92 13.23 -0.01 -1.66
CA HIS A 92 13.59 -1.38 -1.31
C HIS A 92 14.42 -1.43 -0.04
N ARG A 93 14.46 -2.61 0.57
CA ARG A 93 15.39 -2.96 1.65
C ARG A 93 15.94 -4.36 1.46
N LYS A 94 17.10 -4.64 2.03
CA LYS A 94 17.57 -6.02 2.15
C LYS A 94 16.72 -6.74 3.21
N CYS A 95 16.02 -7.79 2.81
CA CYS A 95 15.21 -8.63 3.69
C CYS A 95 15.52 -10.10 3.40
N ASP A 96 15.62 -10.91 4.46
CA ASP A 96 15.93 -12.34 4.30
C ASP A 96 14.69 -13.17 3.93
N LYS A 97 13.48 -12.63 4.17
CA LYS A 97 12.20 -13.34 3.97
C LYS A 97 11.51 -13.03 2.65
N CYS A 98 11.71 -11.85 2.06
CA CYS A 98 11.03 -11.43 0.82
C CYS A 98 11.95 -10.58 -0.05
N CYS A 99 11.51 -10.25 -1.28
CA CYS A 99 12.28 -9.43 -2.22
C CYS A 99 12.62 -8.03 -1.71
N GLY A 100 11.94 -7.57 -0.65
CA GLY A 100 12.17 -6.28 -0.01
C GLY A 100 11.73 -5.06 -0.84
N LYS A 101 11.24 -5.24 -2.08
CA LYS A 101 10.68 -4.19 -2.91
C LYS A 101 9.29 -3.81 -2.40
N THR A 102 9.09 -2.54 -2.12
CA THR A 102 7.83 -2.04 -1.58
C THR A 102 7.47 -0.68 -2.16
N ARG A 103 6.23 -0.27 -1.91
CA ARG A 103 5.79 1.10 -2.02
C ARG A 103 5.60 1.68 -0.62
N VAL A 104 6.37 2.70 -0.31
CA VAL A 104 6.39 3.37 1.00
C VAL A 104 5.58 4.65 0.90
N TRP A 105 4.60 4.80 1.78
CA TRP A 105 3.69 5.94 1.76
C TRP A 105 4.08 6.94 2.85
N LEU A 106 4.71 8.04 2.43
CA LEU A 106 5.32 9.03 3.31
C LEU A 106 4.37 10.19 3.61
N LYS A 107 4.53 10.80 4.79
CA LYS A 107 3.99 12.13 5.09
C LYS A 107 5.08 12.92 5.81
N GLY A 108 5.77 13.80 5.08
CA GLY A 108 7.00 14.42 5.57
C GLY A 108 8.11 13.37 5.70
N GLU A 109 8.63 13.17 6.91
CA GLU A 109 9.66 12.17 7.21
C GLU A 109 9.10 10.86 7.77
N GLU A 110 7.81 10.82 8.12
CA GLU A 110 7.16 9.64 8.70
C GLU A 110 6.68 8.67 7.61
N VAL A 111 6.92 7.36 7.81
CA VAL A 111 6.33 6.30 7.00
C VAL A 111 5.00 5.88 7.61
N LEU A 112 3.89 6.22 6.95
CA LEU A 112 2.57 5.92 7.47
C LEU A 112 2.14 4.48 7.17
N ARG A 113 2.42 3.99 5.96
CA ARG A 113 2.15 2.61 5.55
C ARG A 113 3.17 2.13 4.53
N VAL A 114 3.30 0.82 4.43
CA VAL A 114 4.14 0.12 3.45
C VAL A 114 3.23 -0.91 2.78
N THR A 115 3.23 -0.95 1.45
CA THR A 115 2.45 -1.91 0.67
C THR A 115 3.36 -2.60 -0.33
N ALA A 116 2.91 -3.73 -0.87
CA ALA A 116 3.58 -4.33 -2.03
C ALA A 116 3.50 -3.36 -3.23
N ARG A 117 4.43 -3.53 -4.18
CA ARG A 117 4.34 -2.86 -5.47
C ARG A 117 3.25 -3.52 -6.31
N LYS A 118 2.70 -2.73 -7.23
CA LYS A 118 1.66 -3.18 -8.12
C LYS A 118 2.08 -2.97 -9.57
N ASP A 119 1.66 -3.88 -10.42
CA ASP A 119 1.92 -3.85 -11.85
C ASP A 119 0.96 -2.90 -12.58
N GLN A 120 1.03 -2.90 -13.91
CA GLN A 120 0.16 -2.10 -14.78
C GLN A 120 -1.33 -2.49 -14.71
N TRP A 121 -1.66 -3.65 -14.16
CA TRP A 121 -3.03 -4.16 -13.98
C TRP A 121 -3.57 -3.93 -12.56
N ASP A 122 -2.85 -3.18 -11.73
CA ASP A 122 -3.15 -2.94 -10.31
C ASP A 122 -3.12 -4.22 -9.44
N GLU A 123 -2.41 -5.25 -9.93
CA GLU A 123 -2.16 -6.50 -9.23
C GLU A 123 -0.80 -6.48 -8.52
N VAL A 124 -0.66 -7.26 -7.45
CA VAL A 124 0.59 -7.30 -6.68
C VAL A 124 1.68 -8.00 -7.48
N GLU A 125 2.81 -7.32 -7.70
CA GLU A 125 3.97 -7.90 -8.40
C GLU A 125 4.66 -8.96 -7.55
N ASP A 126 5.08 -8.56 -6.35
CA ASP A 126 5.78 -9.40 -5.38
C ASP A 126 5.18 -9.20 -3.99
N PHE A 127 4.90 -10.30 -3.29
CA PHE A 127 4.42 -10.24 -1.91
C PHE A 127 5.53 -9.88 -0.92
N ILE A 128 5.14 -9.17 0.14
CA ILE A 128 6.07 -8.66 1.14
C ILE A 128 5.79 -9.29 2.50
N CYS A 129 6.82 -9.55 3.29
CA CYS A 129 6.62 -10.08 4.63
C CYS A 129 6.04 -9.01 5.58
N ASN A 130 5.41 -9.47 6.65
CA ASN A 130 4.79 -8.68 7.70
C ASN A 130 5.82 -7.77 8.40
N SER A 131 7.07 -8.22 8.52
CA SER A 131 8.13 -7.39 9.11
C SER A 131 8.43 -6.15 8.24
N CYS A 132 8.60 -6.33 6.93
CA CYS A 132 8.69 -5.23 5.97
C CYS A 132 7.45 -4.32 6.02
N ARG A 133 6.26 -4.91 6.16
CA ARG A 133 5.00 -4.14 6.15
C ARG A 133 4.78 -3.31 7.42
N TYR A 134 5.07 -3.87 8.60
CA TYR A 134 4.64 -3.32 9.89
C TYR A 134 5.77 -2.82 10.79
N ASP A 135 6.94 -3.44 10.78
CA ASP A 135 8.00 -3.14 11.77
C ASP A 135 8.88 -1.97 11.32
N HIS A 136 9.09 -1.82 10.02
CA HIS A 136 9.99 -0.82 9.43
C HIS A 136 9.25 0.47 9.02
N LYS A 137 8.96 1.32 10.01
CA LYS A 137 8.23 2.59 9.83
C LYS A 137 9.12 3.84 9.86
N LYS A 138 10.45 3.70 9.82
CA LYS A 138 11.36 4.85 9.70
C LYS A 138 11.83 4.99 8.25
N LYS A 139 11.98 6.23 7.79
CA LYS A 139 12.51 6.51 6.45
C LYS A 139 13.93 5.95 6.24
N SER A 140 14.73 5.90 7.31
CA SER A 140 16.08 5.33 7.31
C SER A 140 16.14 3.82 7.02
N ASP A 141 15.03 3.10 7.21
CA ASP A 141 14.99 1.65 7.00
C ASP A 141 14.91 1.28 5.51
N TRP A 142 14.67 2.27 4.64
CA TRP A 142 14.34 2.10 3.23
C TRP A 142 15.31 2.87 2.33
N THR A 143 15.77 2.20 1.27
CA THR A 143 16.47 2.86 0.16
C THR A 143 15.43 3.32 -0.85
N ILE A 144 15.23 4.64 -0.96
CA ILE A 144 14.23 5.24 -1.84
C ILE A 144 14.77 5.30 -3.27
N GLU A 145 14.07 4.67 -4.22
CA GLU A 145 14.41 4.69 -5.64
C GLU A 145 13.87 5.96 -6.32
N GLY A 146 12.64 6.35 -5.98
CA GLY A 146 12.00 7.55 -6.54
C GLY A 146 10.51 7.64 -6.23
N PRO A 147 9.83 8.69 -6.71
CA PRO A 147 8.37 8.78 -6.67
C PRO A 147 7.74 7.57 -7.38
N SER A 148 6.72 6.98 -6.76
CA SER A 148 5.98 5.88 -7.40
C SER A 148 5.15 6.38 -8.58
N HIS A 149 5.06 5.58 -9.65
CA HIS A 149 4.14 5.87 -10.75
C HIS A 149 2.68 5.73 -10.29
N ILE A 150 1.89 6.78 -10.51
CA ILE A 150 0.46 6.86 -10.19
C ILE A 150 -0.28 7.27 -11.46
N SER A 151 -1.18 6.39 -11.91
CA SER A 151 -2.08 6.70 -13.02
C SER A 151 -2.78 8.05 -12.84
N ARG A 152 -2.81 8.85 -13.92
CA ARG A 152 -3.50 10.15 -13.97
C ARG A 152 -4.99 10.06 -13.63
N GLN A 153 -5.63 8.92 -13.86
CA GLN A 153 -7.03 8.70 -13.51
C GLN A 153 -7.23 8.44 -12.01
N SER A 154 -6.17 8.09 -11.27
CA SER A 154 -6.26 7.85 -9.83
C SER A 154 -6.50 9.15 -9.08
N VAL A 155 -7.39 9.13 -8.09
CA VAL A 155 -7.56 10.24 -7.13
C VAL A 155 -6.27 10.54 -6.35
N ILE A 156 -5.35 9.57 -6.27
CA ILE A 156 -4.04 9.74 -5.64
C ILE A 156 -3.15 10.66 -6.49
N SER A 157 -3.38 10.79 -7.79
CA SER A 157 -2.60 11.71 -8.64
C SER A 157 -2.82 13.19 -8.28
N GLN A 158 -3.88 13.51 -7.54
CA GLN A 158 -4.17 14.87 -7.09
C GLN A 158 -3.06 15.31 -6.11
N ASN A 159 -2.17 16.19 -6.60
CA ASN A 159 -0.96 16.70 -5.93
C ASN A 159 0.30 15.84 -6.05
N HIS A 160 0.31 14.85 -6.95
CA HIS A 160 1.47 14.00 -7.21
C HIS A 160 1.97 14.22 -8.62
N TYR A 161 3.11 14.90 -8.71
CA TYR A 161 3.74 15.25 -9.97
C TYR A 161 5.06 14.50 -10.06
N GLU A 162 5.05 13.36 -10.74
CA GLU A 162 6.26 12.54 -10.99
C GLU A 162 7.34 13.37 -11.70
N HIS A 163 6.93 14.13 -12.71
CA HIS A 163 7.83 14.93 -13.55
C HIS A 163 7.98 16.39 -13.08
N LEU A 164 7.68 16.72 -11.81
CA LEU A 164 7.75 18.12 -11.35
C LEU A 164 9.14 18.73 -11.54
N ASN A 165 10.19 17.96 -11.26
CA ASN A 165 11.57 18.44 -11.39
C ASN A 165 11.96 18.64 -12.85
N GLU A 166 11.53 17.73 -13.74
CA GLU A 166 11.75 17.85 -15.18
C GLU A 166 11.01 19.06 -15.75
N LEU A 167 9.76 19.26 -15.36
CA LEU A 167 8.96 20.43 -15.73
C LEU A 167 9.64 21.73 -15.28
N LYS A 168 10.11 21.80 -14.01
CA LYS A 168 10.86 22.96 -13.51
C LYS A 168 12.12 23.23 -14.33
N LEU A 169 12.89 22.18 -14.66
CA LEU A 169 14.09 22.30 -15.49
C LEU A 169 13.76 22.80 -16.90
N GLN A 170 12.66 22.34 -17.50
CA GLN A 170 12.19 22.79 -18.81
C GLN A 170 11.73 24.25 -18.78
N THR A 171 10.97 24.65 -17.75
CA THR A 171 10.53 26.04 -17.57
C THR A 171 11.73 26.98 -17.41
N LEU A 172 12.74 26.60 -16.61
CA LEU A 172 13.96 27.38 -16.45
C LEU A 172 14.74 27.53 -17.77
N LYS A 173 14.84 26.45 -18.56
CA LYS A 173 15.45 26.51 -19.89
C LYS A 173 14.69 27.45 -20.84
N GLN A 174 13.35 27.39 -20.84
CA GLN A 174 12.51 28.29 -21.63
C GLN A 174 12.64 29.75 -21.18
N GLN A 175 12.64 30.02 -19.88
CA GLN A 175 12.82 31.36 -19.33
C GLN A 175 14.17 31.96 -19.73
N LYS A 176 15.24 31.16 -19.65
CA LYS A 176 16.58 31.56 -20.11
C LYS A 176 16.61 31.84 -21.62
N ALA A 177 15.95 31.02 -22.43
CA ALA A 177 15.88 31.21 -23.88
C ALA A 177 15.07 32.48 -24.27
N LEU A 178 14.06 32.82 -23.47
CA LEU A 178 13.23 34.03 -23.65
C LEU A 178 13.84 35.29 -23.03
N GLY A 179 15.04 35.22 -22.44
CA GLY A 179 15.75 36.38 -21.89
C GLY A 179 15.22 36.89 -20.54
N PHE A 180 14.36 36.13 -19.85
CA PHE A 180 13.93 36.48 -18.50
C PHE A 180 15.07 36.23 -17.52
N MET A 181 15.54 37.27 -16.81
CA MET A 181 16.49 37.13 -15.71
C MET A 181 15.85 36.42 -14.51
N ASP A 182 16.62 35.56 -13.84
CA ASP A 182 16.23 34.86 -12.61
C ASP A 182 15.62 35.83 -11.58
N ILE A 183 14.32 35.70 -11.33
CA ILE A 183 13.57 36.53 -10.36
C ILE A 183 14.10 36.33 -8.91
N ASN A 184 14.84 35.24 -8.69
CA ASN A 184 15.52 34.92 -7.42
C ASN A 184 16.94 35.49 -7.30
N LYS A 185 17.46 36.17 -8.32
CA LYS A 185 18.63 37.05 -8.20
C LYS A 185 18.13 38.48 -7.99
N ARG A 186 17.64 38.79 -6.79
CA ARG A 186 17.69 40.18 -6.31
C ARG A 186 19.14 40.47 -5.90
N PRO A 187 19.66 41.69 -6.11
CA PRO A 187 20.95 42.10 -5.59
C PRO A 187 21.03 41.93 -4.07
#